data_AF-A0A1F6I7Z0-F1
#
_entry.id   AF-A0A1F6I7Z0-F1
#
_cell.length_a   1.000
_cell.length_b   1.000
_cell.length_c   1.000
_cell.angle_alpha   90.00
_cell.angle_beta   90.00
_cell.angle_gamma   90.00
#
_symmetry.space_group_name_H-M   'P 1'
#
loop_
_entity.id
_entity.type
_entity.pdbx_description
1 polymer ?
#
loop_
_entity_poly.entity_id
_entity_poly.type
_entity_poly.pdbx_seq_one_letter_code
_entity_poly.pdbx_strand_id
1 'polypeptide(L)'
;MKISKQTKQLPLCSQCGKKLIFVRKIETKDTFSKMIITTYKCSDKLCQTGIDKRTKARIKLQKEQDSAKIERVKTKMRLNKSKILR
;
A
#
# COMPACT_ATOMS: atom_id res chain seq x y z
N MET A 1 0.43 19.94 -41.13
CA MET A 1 0.09 19.78 -39.69
C MET A 1 0.82 18.56 -39.16
N LYS A 2 1.79 18.74 -38.25
CA LYS A 2 2.55 17.63 -37.64
C LYS A 2 1.66 16.97 -36.59
N ILE A 3 1.21 15.75 -36.86
CA ILE A 3 0.49 14.92 -35.88
C ILE A 3 1.54 14.51 -34.84
N SER A 4 1.61 15.26 -33.74
CA SER A 4 2.36 14.86 -32.56
C SER A 4 1.77 13.52 -32.09
N LYS A 5 2.46 12.42 -32.44
CA LYS A 5 2.25 11.13 -31.79
C LYS A 5 2.50 11.38 -30.31
N GLN A 6 1.45 11.57 -29.52
CA GLN A 6 1.52 11.46 -28.07
C GLN A 6 1.99 10.03 -27.81
N THR A 7 3.31 9.85 -27.68
CA THR A 7 3.89 8.63 -27.18
C THR A 7 3.30 8.46 -25.79
N LYS A 8 2.33 7.55 -25.65
CA LYS A 8 1.83 7.10 -24.35
C LYS A 8 3.06 6.61 -23.59
N GLN A 9 3.67 7.48 -22.79
CA GLN A 9 4.82 7.14 -21.97
C GLN A 9 4.35 6.08 -21.00
N LEU A 10 4.80 4.85 -21.23
CA LEU A 10 4.52 3.75 -20.33
C LEU A 10 5.17 4.07 -18.98
N PRO A 11 4.47 3.87 -17.86
CA PRO A 11 5.03 4.16 -16.56
C PRO A 11 6.30 3.31 -16.35
N LEU A 12 7.33 3.92 -15.79
CA LEU A 12 8.63 3.29 -15.53
C LEU A 12 8.76 2.94 -14.05
N CYS A 13 9.46 1.86 -13.76
CA CYS A 13 9.72 1.42 -12.40
C CYS A 13 10.68 2.41 -11.73
N SER A 14 10.27 3.01 -10.61
CA SER A 14 11.09 3.97 -9.86
C SER A 14 12.37 3.38 -9.27
N GLN A 15 12.51 2.04 -9.23
CA GLN A 15 13.66 1.36 -8.65
C GLN A 15 14.73 0.99 -9.69
N CYS A 16 14.32 0.62 -10.92
CA CYS A 16 15.25 0.13 -11.93
C CYS A 16 15.06 0.75 -13.32
N GLY A 17 14.15 1.71 -13.49
CA GLY A 17 13.86 2.38 -14.76
C GLY A 17 13.19 1.52 -15.83
N LYS A 18 13.03 0.21 -15.61
CA LYS A 18 12.38 -0.70 -16.57
C LYS A 18 10.87 -0.48 -16.61
N LYS A 19 10.25 -0.88 -17.72
CA LYS A 19 8.81 -0.68 -17.95
C LYS A 19 7.97 -1.36 -16.87
N LEU A 20 6.93 -0.67 -16.42
CA LEU A 20 5.89 -1.23 -15.58
C LEU A 20 4.81 -1.91 -16.45
N ILE A 21 4.41 -3.10 -16.03
CA ILE A 21 3.35 -3.90 -16.62
C ILE A 21 2.09 -3.65 -15.80
N PHE A 22 1.01 -3.28 -16.48
CA PHE A 22 -0.31 -3.14 -15.85
C PHE A 22 -0.78 -4.50 -15.32
N VAL A 23 -1.27 -4.52 -14.08
CA VAL A 23 -1.80 -5.75 -13.45
C VAL A 23 -3.30 -5.68 -13.33
N ARG A 24 -3.81 -4.64 -12.67
CA ARG A 24 -5.24 -4.50 -12.39
C ARG A 24 -5.59 -3.05 -12.12
N LYS A 25 -6.85 -2.72 -12.40
CA LYS A 25 -7.49 -1.46 -12.00
C LYS A 25 -8.67 -1.83 -11.12
N ILE A 26 -8.76 -1.24 -9.94
CA ILE A 26 -9.86 -1.44 -9.00
C ILE A 26 -10.47 -0.08 -8.72
N GLU A 27 -11.79 -0.01 -8.76
CA GLU A 27 -12.53 1.16 -8.32
C GLU A 27 -13.04 0.89 -6.91
N THR A 28 -12.63 1.74 -5.98
CA THR A 28 -13.03 1.69 -4.58
C THR A 28 -13.73 2.99 -4.25
N LYS A 29 -14.80 2.96 -3.45
CA LYS A 29 -15.36 4.17 -2.86
C LYS A 29 -14.72 4.37 -1.50
N ASP A 30 -14.03 5.49 -1.32
CA ASP A 30 -13.78 6.01 0.00
C ASP A 30 -15.06 6.70 0.52
N THR A 31 -15.10 7.07 1.79
CA THR A 31 -16.28 7.70 2.43
C THR A 31 -16.73 8.99 1.73
N PHE A 32 -15.84 9.63 0.97
CA PHE A 32 -16.06 10.93 0.33
C PHE A 32 -15.96 10.91 -1.20
N SER A 33 -15.28 9.94 -1.82
CA SER A 33 -15.08 9.95 -3.28
C SER A 33 -14.78 8.57 -3.87
N LYS A 34 -15.03 8.43 -5.19
CA LYS A 34 -14.60 7.27 -5.96
C LYS A 34 -13.09 7.36 -6.20
N MET A 35 -12.34 6.42 -5.65
CA MET A 35 -10.90 6.25 -5.85
C MET A 35 -10.65 5.14 -6.87
N ILE A 36 -9.82 5.44 -7.87
CA ILE A 36 -9.38 4.47 -8.86
C ILE A 36 -7.94 4.06 -8.53
N ILE A 37 -7.77 2.81 -8.10
CA ILE A 37 -6.47 2.24 -7.78
C ILE A 37 -5.98 1.43 -8.97
N THR A 38 -4.91 1.89 -9.61
CA THR A 38 -4.24 1.14 -10.67
C THR A 38 -2.96 0.50 -10.14
N THR A 39 -2.87 -0.82 -10.22
CA THR A 39 -1.72 -1.60 -9.77
C THR A 39 -0.83 -1.95 -10.95
N TYR A 40 0.47 -1.73 -10.79
CA TYR A 40 1.51 -2.07 -11.75
C TYR A 40 2.53 -3.02 -11.12
N LYS A 41 3.22 -3.81 -11.95
CA LYS A 41 4.38 -4.63 -11.60
C LYS A 41 5.57 -4.25 -12.45
N CYS A 42 6.78 -4.33 -11.90
CA CYS A 42 8.00 -4.21 -12.68
C CYS A 42 8.15 -5.42 -13.61
N SER A 43 8.51 -5.16 -14.86
CA SER A 43 8.84 -6.22 -15.84
C SER A 43 10.10 -7.02 -15.46
N ASP A 44 10.96 -6.45 -14.63
CA ASP A 44 12.17 -7.11 -14.15
C ASP A 44 11.92 -7.96 -12.92
N LYS A 45 12.11 -9.27 -13.05
CA LYS A 45 11.84 -10.23 -11.97
C LYS A 45 12.69 -9.98 -10.73
N LEU A 46 13.96 -9.61 -10.89
CA LEU A 46 14.86 -9.36 -9.75
C LEU A 46 14.43 -8.11 -8.98
N CYS A 47 14.19 -7.01 -9.69
CA CYS A 47 13.67 -5.78 -9.10
C CYS A 47 12.30 -5.99 -8.43
N GLN A 48 11.38 -6.67 -9.12
CA GLN A 48 10.05 -6.96 -8.57
C GLN A 48 10.14 -7.79 -7.29
N THR A 49 11.01 -8.80 -7.25
CA THR A 49 11.25 -9.61 -6.04
C THR A 49 11.74 -8.74 -4.87
N GLY A 50 12.63 -7.78 -5.14
CA GLY A 50 13.09 -6.83 -4.12
C GLY A 50 11.99 -5.89 -3.61
N ILE A 51 11.09 -5.46 -4.50
CA ILE A 51 9.90 -4.68 -4.14
C ILE A 51 8.94 -5.52 -3.29
N ASP A 52 8.69 -6.77 -3.70
CA ASP A 52 7.77 -7.68 -3.01
C ASP A 52 8.26 -8.01 -1.60
N LYS A 53 9.56 -8.27 -1.42
CA LYS A 53 10.18 -8.47 -0.08
C LYS A 53 9.98 -7.27 0.83
N ARG A 54 10.27 -6.05 0.33
CA ARG A 54 10.09 -4.80 1.09
C ARG A 54 8.62 -4.57 1.44
N THR A 55 7.72 -4.82 0.50
CA THR A 55 6.28 -4.68 0.70
C THR A 55 5.78 -5.67 1.76
N LYS A 56 6.20 -6.93 1.70
CA LYS A 56 5.86 -7.96 2.70
C LYS A 56 6.36 -7.57 4.10
N ALA A 57 7.59 -7.08 4.21
CA ALA A 57 8.14 -6.61 5.48
C ALA A 57 7.33 -5.43 6.05
N ARG A 58 6.97 -4.44 5.22
CA ARG A 58 6.12 -3.32 5.64
C ARG A 58 4.74 -3.77 6.13
N ILE A 59 4.09 -4.70 5.43
CA ILE A 59 2.79 -5.25 5.86
C ILE A 59 2.90 -5.97 7.20
N LYS A 60 3.96 -6.75 7.42
CA LYS A 60 4.21 -7.44 8.69
C LYS A 60 4.36 -6.45 9.84
N LEU A 61 5.20 -5.43 9.65
CA LEU A 61 5.43 -4.38 10.64
C LEU A 61 4.14 -3.63 10.98
N GLN A 62 3.33 -3.29 9.98
CA GLN A 62 2.05 -2.62 10.20
C GLN A 62 1.11 -3.45 11.08
N LYS A 63 0.97 -4.75 10.79
CA LYS A 63 0.15 -5.67 11.60
C LYS A 63 0.62 -5.78 13.05
N GLU A 64 1.94 -5.79 13.26
CA GLU A 64 2.53 -5.82 14.61
C GLU A 64 2.22 -4.52 15.37
N GLN A 65 2.34 -3.36 14.71
CA GLN A 65 2.00 -2.06 15.30
C GLN A 65 0.50 -1.96 15.63
N ASP A 66 -0.38 -2.44 14.74
CA ASP A 66 -1.83 -2.42 14.95
C ASP A 66 -2.23 -3.33 16.12
N SER A 67 -1.64 -4.52 16.22
CA SER A 67 -1.86 -5.44 17.33
C SER A 67 -1.41 -4.82 18.66
N ALA A 68 -0.22 -4.24 18.70
CA ALA A 68 0.30 -3.57 19.88
C ALA A 68 -0.54 -2.34 20.28
N LYS A 69 -1.16 -1.64 19.32
CA LYS A 69 -2.09 -0.54 19.60
C LYS A 69 -3.37 -1.06 20.24
N ILE A 70 -3.95 -2.14 19.72
CA ILE A 70 -5.17 -2.77 20.27
C ILE A 70 -4.93 -3.22 21.72
N GLU A 71 -3.80 -3.87 21.99
CA GLU A 71 -3.45 -4.29 23.35
C GLU A 71 -3.32 -3.10 24.30
N ARG A 72 -2.62 -2.03 23.88
CA ARG A 72 -2.50 -0.81 24.68
C ARG A 72 -3.87 -0.20 25.03
N VAL A 73 -4.79 -0.16 24.07
CA VAL A 73 -6.17 0.33 24.32
C VAL A 73 -6.91 -0.57 25.30
N LYS A 74 -6.82 -1.90 25.15
CA LYS A 74 -7.45 -2.87 26.07
C LYS A 74 -6.90 -2.74 27.49
N THR A 75 -5.59 -2.61 27.65
CA THR A 75 -4.96 -2.43 28.97
C THR A 75 -5.39 -1.13 29.63
N LYS A 76 -5.43 -0.01 28.89
CA LYS A 76 -5.94 1.27 29.41
C LYS A 76 -7.41 1.16 29.86
N MET A 77 -8.25 0.51 29.07
CA MET A 77 -9.65 0.26 29.41
C MET A 77 -9.80 -0.56 30.69
N ARG A 78 -9.01 -1.63 30.86
CA ARG A 78 -9.00 -2.45 32.09
C ARG A 78 -8.59 -1.65 33.32
N LEU A 79 -7.51 -0.85 33.22
CA LEU A 79 -7.03 -0.01 34.31
C LEU A 79 -8.08 1.05 34.71
N ASN A 80 -8.72 1.70 33.74
CA ASN A 80 -9.79 2.66 34.01
C ASN A 80 -10.99 1.99 34.69
N LYS A 81 -11.42 0.81 34.22
CA LYS A 81 -12.49 0.03 34.87
C LYS A 81 -12.15 -0.31 36.33
N SER A 82 -10.91 -0.72 36.60
CA SER A 82 -10.46 -1.04 37.97
C SER A 82 -10.39 0.18 38.90
N LYS A 83 -10.18 1.39 38.35
CA LYS A 83 -10.20 2.65 39.12
C LYS A 83 -11.62 3.12 39.45
N ILE A 84 -12.61 2.81 38.60
CA ILE A 84 -14.01 3.19 38.82
C ILE A 84 -14.69 2.25 39.83
N LEU A 85 -14.22 0.99 39.93
CA LEU A 85 -14.77 -0.03 40.84
C LEU A 85 -14.08 -0.06 42.22
N ARG A 86 -13.14 0.84 42.49
CA ARG A 86 -12.50 1.05 43.80
C ARG A 86 -12.98 2.38 44.36
#